data_AF-A0A2L2WTZ9-F1
#
_entry.id   AF-A0A2L2WTZ9-F1
#
_cell.length_a   1.000
_cell.length_b   1.000
_cell.length_c   1.000
_cell.angle_alpha   90.00
_cell.angle_beta   90.00
_cell.angle_gamma   90.00
#
_symmetry.space_group_name_H-M   'P 1'
#
loop_
_entity.id
_entity.type
_entity.pdbx_description
1 polymer ?
#
loop_
_entity_poly.entity_id
_entity_poly.type
_entity_poly.pdbx_seq_one_letter_code
_entity_poly.pdbx_strand_id
1 'polypeptide(L)'
;MKKIVFLSSVVALLLSVATACSFVIKTQEEVSKDFLSSAEKISQDLDQIFQYAGTTADKAEIIEINMSHSADDTTDIKNDISAVIIDPADKNLIKRYFWFDNKDMRNSYKTEEVTITDFAGTEVIEGYDKYKDMITTYADFKPYIDNYDTYCQEALKAAGYEGNGYVRYFSYSKERGGSITIGYRGKDVSKSFDIAEDKKHIKK
;
A
#
# COMPACT_ATOMS: atom_id res chain seq x y z
N MET A 1 -36.07 -50.70 -50.27
CA MET A 1 -36.20 -49.53 -51.15
C MET A 1 -35.86 -48.28 -50.38
N LYS A 2 -34.88 -47.49 -50.86
CA LYS A 2 -34.49 -46.17 -50.32
C LYS A 2 -35.64 -45.18 -50.43
N LYS A 3 -35.93 -44.40 -49.39
CA LYS A 3 -36.36 -42.99 -49.53
C LYS A 3 -35.87 -42.18 -48.33
N ILE A 4 -34.95 -41.26 -48.60
CA ILE A 4 -34.68 -40.08 -47.78
C ILE A 4 -35.70 -39.03 -48.22
N VAL A 5 -36.36 -38.37 -47.26
CA VAL A 5 -36.99 -37.06 -47.46
C VAL A 5 -36.66 -36.20 -46.25
N PHE A 6 -36.02 -35.07 -46.52
CA PHE A 6 -35.74 -33.97 -45.61
C PHE A 6 -36.85 -32.92 -45.79
N LEU A 7 -37.44 -32.39 -44.72
CA LEU A 7 -37.46 -30.94 -44.40
C LEU A 7 -38.32 -30.62 -43.15
N SER A 8 -37.66 -29.90 -42.22
CA SER A 8 -38.14 -28.81 -41.35
C SER A 8 -39.61 -28.75 -40.87
N SER A 9 -39.81 -28.74 -39.55
CA SER A 9 -40.00 -27.50 -38.75
C SER A 9 -40.69 -27.76 -37.38
N VAL A 10 -40.42 -26.86 -36.43
CA VAL A 10 -41.17 -26.53 -35.19
C VAL A 10 -40.93 -27.35 -33.91
N VAL A 11 -40.04 -26.80 -33.08
CA VAL A 11 -40.13 -26.50 -31.63
C VAL A 11 -41.19 -27.23 -30.78
N ALA A 12 -40.71 -27.95 -29.75
CA ALA A 12 -41.25 -27.89 -28.38
C ALA A 12 -40.22 -28.48 -27.39
N LEU A 13 -39.46 -27.62 -26.72
CA LEU A 13 -38.64 -28.01 -25.56
C LEU A 13 -39.57 -28.12 -24.35
N LEU A 14 -39.73 -29.33 -23.82
CA LEU A 14 -40.32 -29.57 -22.50
C LEU A 14 -39.27 -29.23 -21.42
N LEU A 15 -39.48 -28.12 -20.72
CA LEU A 15 -38.78 -27.75 -19.49
C LEU A 15 -39.23 -28.67 -18.35
N SER A 16 -38.35 -29.55 -17.88
CA SER A 16 -38.46 -30.15 -16.54
C SER A 16 -37.66 -29.32 -15.55
N VAL A 17 -38.35 -28.65 -14.64
CA VAL A 17 -37.77 -27.88 -13.53
C VAL A 17 -37.17 -28.86 -12.53
N ALA A 18 -35.83 -28.87 -12.41
CA ALA A 18 -35.13 -29.43 -11.27
C ALA A 18 -34.73 -28.27 -10.34
N THR A 19 -35.43 -28.13 -9.22
CA THR A 19 -35.00 -27.30 -8.09
C THR A 19 -33.81 -27.96 -7.42
N ALA A 20 -32.60 -27.65 -7.90
CA ALA A 20 -31.40 -27.73 -7.07
C ALA A 20 -31.24 -26.37 -6.39
N CYS A 21 -31.13 -26.35 -5.06
CA CYS A 21 -30.62 -25.18 -4.35
C CYS A 21 -29.26 -24.84 -4.97
N SER A 22 -29.23 -23.78 -5.78
CA SER A 22 -27.97 -23.20 -6.22
C SER A 22 -27.27 -22.72 -4.96
N PHE A 23 -26.32 -23.50 -4.46
CA PHE A 23 -25.20 -22.94 -3.74
C PHE A 23 -24.57 -21.95 -4.73
N VAL A 24 -24.89 -20.67 -4.56
CA VAL A 24 -24.06 -19.61 -5.11
C VAL A 24 -22.73 -19.78 -4.40
N ILE A 25 -21.80 -20.48 -5.04
CA ILE A 25 -20.39 -20.27 -4.78
C ILE A 25 -20.18 -18.82 -5.17
N LYS A 26 -20.29 -17.91 -4.20
CA LYS A 26 -19.73 -16.58 -4.34
C LYS A 26 -18.23 -16.82 -4.44
N THR A 27 -17.72 -16.90 -5.68
CA THR A 27 -16.31 -16.70 -5.94
C THR A 27 -15.95 -15.40 -5.24
N GLN A 28 -15.06 -15.52 -4.25
CA GLN A 28 -14.47 -14.43 -3.49
C GLN A 28 -14.29 -13.22 -4.40
N GLU A 29 -15.06 -12.15 -4.18
CA GLU A 29 -14.88 -10.90 -4.92
C GLU A 29 -13.41 -10.51 -4.76
N GLU A 30 -12.67 -10.46 -5.87
CA GLU A 30 -11.32 -9.92 -5.87
C GLU A 30 -11.38 -8.55 -5.21
N VAL A 31 -10.49 -8.32 -4.25
CA VAL A 31 -10.30 -7.01 -3.63
C VAL A 31 -10.24 -5.99 -4.78
N SER A 32 -11.19 -5.05 -4.83
CA SER A 32 -11.22 -4.03 -5.86
C SER A 32 -9.85 -3.34 -5.90
N LYS A 33 -9.13 -3.52 -7.01
CA LYS A 33 -7.78 -2.97 -7.25
C LYS A 33 -7.76 -1.45 -7.23
N ASP A 34 -8.91 -0.81 -7.36
CA ASP A 34 -9.07 0.64 -7.37
C ASP A 34 -8.63 1.28 -6.04
N PHE A 35 -8.47 0.47 -4.99
CA PHE A 35 -8.16 0.95 -3.65
C PHE A 35 -6.70 0.74 -3.20
N LEU A 36 -5.82 0.26 -4.09
CA LEU A 36 -4.42 0.02 -3.77
C LEU A 36 -3.55 0.91 -4.66
N SER A 37 -2.67 1.72 -4.06
CA SER A 37 -1.57 2.31 -4.81
C SER A 37 -0.74 1.18 -5.41
N SER A 38 -0.48 1.22 -6.72
CA SER A 38 0.44 0.25 -7.31
C SER A 38 1.86 0.50 -6.81
N ALA A 39 2.65 -0.57 -6.73
CA ALA A 39 4.10 -0.50 -6.49
C ALA A 39 4.80 0.52 -7.43
N GLU A 40 4.35 0.60 -8.69
CA GLU A 40 4.84 1.57 -9.66
C GLU A 40 4.55 3.02 -9.24
N LYS A 41 3.32 3.33 -8.84
CA LYS A 41 2.94 4.68 -8.40
C LYS A 41 3.70 5.10 -7.15
N ILE A 42 3.87 4.18 -6.20
CA ILE A 42 4.66 4.41 -4.98
C ILE A 42 6.11 4.78 -5.34
N SER A 43 6.70 4.02 -6.28
CA SER A 43 8.06 4.29 -6.76
C SER A 43 8.16 5.67 -7.43
N GLN A 44 7.20 6.02 -8.28
CA GLN A 44 7.14 7.32 -8.96
C GLN A 44 7.03 8.49 -7.97
N ASP A 45 6.17 8.36 -6.96
CA ASP A 45 5.99 9.41 -5.95
C ASP A 45 7.24 9.57 -5.06
N LEU A 46 7.95 8.47 -4.75
CA LEU A 46 9.25 8.53 -4.06
C LEU A 46 10.32 9.20 -4.91
N ASP A 47 10.35 8.94 -6.22
CA ASP A 47 11.26 9.64 -7.13
C ASP A 47 11.02 11.16 -7.12
N GLN A 48 9.76 11.62 -7.03
CA GLN A 48 9.45 13.04 -6.85
C GLN A 48 9.99 13.59 -5.54
N ILE A 49 9.81 12.83 -4.43
CA ILE A 49 10.38 13.19 -3.13
C ILE A 49 11.91 13.32 -3.20
N PHE A 50 12.60 12.36 -3.82
CA PHE A 50 14.06 12.38 -3.92
C PHE A 50 14.56 13.59 -4.72
N GLN A 51 13.92 13.87 -5.86
CA GLN A 51 14.25 15.06 -6.66
C GLN A 51 14.05 16.35 -5.86
N TYR A 52 12.94 16.47 -5.13
CA TYR A 52 12.65 17.65 -4.33
C TYR A 52 13.58 17.80 -3.11
N ALA A 53 14.05 16.69 -2.55
CA ALA A 53 15.09 16.67 -1.53
C ALA A 53 16.51 16.97 -2.08
N GLY A 54 16.68 17.14 -3.39
CA GLY A 54 17.98 17.40 -4.00
C GLY A 54 18.88 16.16 -4.06
N THR A 55 18.30 14.96 -4.11
CA THR A 55 19.02 13.68 -4.14
C THR A 55 18.43 12.74 -5.21
N THR A 56 18.92 11.50 -5.24
CA THR A 56 18.45 10.43 -6.12
C THR A 56 18.23 9.16 -5.31
N ALA A 57 17.43 8.21 -5.82
CA ALA A 57 17.11 6.97 -5.10
C ALA A 57 18.36 6.18 -4.67
N ASP A 58 19.43 6.19 -5.47
CA ASP A 58 20.71 5.52 -5.17
C ASP A 58 21.57 6.23 -4.12
N LYS A 59 21.27 7.50 -3.79
CA LYS A 59 22.05 8.34 -2.88
C LYS A 59 21.29 8.79 -1.64
N ALA A 60 19.97 8.67 -1.65
CA ALA A 60 19.13 9.10 -0.55
C ALA A 60 19.47 8.32 0.73
N GLU A 61 19.80 9.05 1.78
CA GLU A 61 19.92 8.52 3.14
C GLU A 61 18.59 8.73 3.86
N ILE A 62 17.88 7.63 4.07
CA ILE A 62 16.48 7.61 4.48
C ILE A 62 16.40 7.06 5.91
N ILE A 63 15.55 7.65 6.74
CA ILE A 63 15.28 7.14 8.10
C ILE A 63 13.96 6.37 8.11
N GLU A 64 12.95 6.92 7.43
CA GLU A 64 11.59 6.38 7.45
C GLU A 64 10.88 6.71 6.14
N ILE A 65 10.07 5.78 5.65
CA ILE A 65 9.08 6.01 4.59
C ILE A 65 7.72 5.66 5.14
N ASN A 66 6.75 6.55 4.94
CA ASN A 66 5.36 6.34 5.33
C ASN A 66 4.43 6.62 4.17
N MET A 67 3.44 5.76 4.03
CA MET A 67 2.32 5.93 3.14
C MET A 67 1.06 5.91 3.99
N SER A 68 0.22 6.93 3.83
CA SER A 68 -1.09 6.96 4.44
C SER A 68 -2.15 7.06 3.36
N HIS A 69 -3.22 6.34 3.61
CA HIS A 69 -4.42 6.38 2.82
C HIS A 69 -5.56 6.79 3.75
N SER A 70 -6.27 7.85 3.38
CA SER A 70 -7.59 8.10 3.97
C SER A 70 -8.64 7.59 3.01
N ALA A 71 -9.55 6.76 3.53
CA ALA A 71 -10.83 6.55 2.90
C ALA A 71 -11.78 7.58 3.53
N ASP A 72 -12.16 8.61 2.79
CA ASP A 72 -13.44 9.25 3.07
C ASP A 72 -14.56 8.30 2.58
N ASP A 73 -15.82 8.52 2.97
CA ASP A 73 -16.95 7.69 2.52
C ASP A 73 -17.21 7.81 0.99
N THR A 74 -16.31 8.45 0.24
CA THR A 74 -16.32 8.51 -1.22
C THR A 74 -15.28 7.53 -1.75
N THR A 75 -15.41 7.11 -3.01
CA THR A 75 -14.50 6.16 -3.67
C THR A 75 -13.10 6.75 -3.93
N ASP A 76 -12.67 7.73 -3.13
CA ASP A 76 -11.46 8.51 -3.34
C ASP A 76 -10.40 8.13 -2.32
N ILE A 77 -9.28 7.65 -2.83
CA ILE A 77 -8.11 7.37 -2.01
C ILE A 77 -7.16 8.55 -2.09
N LYS A 78 -6.89 9.16 -0.94
CA LYS A 78 -5.80 10.12 -0.79
C LYS A 78 -4.52 9.35 -0.53
N ASN A 79 -3.68 9.24 -1.55
CA ASN A 79 -2.34 8.68 -1.44
C ASN A 79 -1.39 9.78 -1.01
N ASP A 80 -1.01 9.76 0.26
CA ASP A 80 -0.03 10.68 0.79
C ASP A 80 1.20 9.86 1.16
N ILE A 81 2.33 10.15 0.51
CA ILE A 81 3.61 9.52 0.82
C ILE A 81 4.54 10.54 1.45
N SER A 82 5.33 10.09 2.41
CA SER A 82 6.39 10.88 3.00
C SER A 82 7.64 10.07 3.21
N ALA A 83 8.79 10.74 3.14
CA ALA A 83 10.07 10.17 3.51
C ALA A 83 10.82 11.15 4.43
N VAL A 84 11.41 10.61 5.49
CA VAL A 84 12.35 11.33 6.35
C VAL A 84 13.76 11.09 5.79
N ILE A 85 14.39 12.16 5.31
CA ILE A 85 15.64 12.13 4.57
C ILE A 85 16.65 13.05 5.26
N ILE A 86 17.89 12.60 5.34
CA ILE A 86 19.01 13.45 5.75
C ILE A 86 19.34 14.39 4.59
N ASP A 87 19.37 15.69 4.87
CA ASP A 87 19.64 16.70 3.86
C ASP A 87 20.99 16.40 3.17
N PRO A 88 21.02 16.31 1.83
CA PRO A 88 22.24 15.95 1.11
C PRO A 88 23.33 17.02 1.21
N ALA A 89 22.97 18.28 1.49
CA ALA A 89 23.90 19.40 1.65
C ALA A 89 24.35 19.61 3.11
N ASP A 90 23.52 19.27 4.10
CA ASP A 90 23.85 19.35 5.52
C ASP A 90 23.44 18.09 6.27
N LYS A 91 24.43 17.27 6.64
CA LYS A 91 24.17 16.00 7.31
C LYS A 91 23.51 16.14 8.67
N ASN A 92 23.57 17.29 9.34
CA ASN A 92 22.91 17.52 10.63
C ASN A 92 21.43 17.93 10.49
N LEU A 93 20.98 18.21 9.26
CA LEU A 93 19.61 18.61 8.99
C LEU A 93 18.83 17.42 8.46
N ILE A 94 17.68 17.17 9.08
CA ILE A 94 16.81 16.05 8.73
C ILE A 94 15.44 16.62 8.42
N LYS A 95 14.88 16.20 7.30
CA LYS A 95 13.62 16.74 6.80
C LYS A 95 12.66 15.61 6.45
N ARG A 96 11.39 15.83 6.74
CA ARG A 96 10.27 15.03 6.22
C ARG A 96 9.75 15.72 4.97
N TYR A 97 9.81 15.02 3.87
CA TYR A 97 9.24 15.44 2.60
C TYR A 97 7.92 14.72 2.40
N PHE A 98 6.88 15.45 2.03
CA PHE A 98 5.56 14.93 1.72
C PHE A 98 5.28 15.16 0.24
N TRP A 99 4.71 14.16 -0.39
CA TRP A 99 4.18 14.24 -1.74
C TRP A 99 2.70 13.88 -1.73
N PHE A 100 1.90 14.78 -2.29
CA PHE A 100 0.46 14.67 -2.39
C PHE A 100 0.10 14.60 -3.88
N ASP A 101 -0.50 13.48 -4.26
CA ASP A 101 -1.09 13.31 -5.57
C ASP A 101 -2.48 12.67 -5.46
N ASN A 102 -3.42 13.49 -5.03
CA ASN A 102 -4.83 13.16 -4.85
C ASN A 102 -5.73 14.21 -5.55
N LYS A 103 -7.04 13.97 -5.63
CA LYS A 103 -7.95 14.83 -6.44
C LYS A 103 -7.96 16.29 -6.01
N ASP A 104 -7.74 16.54 -4.72
CA ASP A 104 -7.78 17.88 -4.12
C ASP A 104 -6.41 18.59 -4.25
N MET A 105 -5.33 17.81 -4.24
CA MET A 105 -3.94 18.28 -4.30
C MET A 105 -3.14 17.39 -5.26
N ARG A 106 -3.04 17.84 -6.51
CA ARG A 106 -2.23 17.17 -7.55
C ARG A 106 -0.81 17.72 -7.52
N ASN A 107 0.17 16.83 -7.65
CA ASN A 107 1.59 17.18 -7.79
C ASN A 107 2.07 18.24 -6.78
N SER A 108 1.64 18.10 -5.53
CA SER A 108 1.90 19.08 -4.48
C SER A 108 2.85 18.48 -3.44
N TYR A 109 3.66 19.32 -2.81
CA TYR A 109 4.63 18.88 -1.82
C TYR A 109 4.66 19.77 -0.59
N LYS A 110 5.19 19.24 0.50
CA LYS A 110 5.49 19.97 1.74
C LYS A 110 6.78 19.43 2.35
N THR A 111 7.49 20.27 3.10
CA THR A 111 8.66 19.87 3.89
C THR A 111 8.52 20.34 5.32
N GLU A 112 9.02 19.54 6.25
CA GLU A 112 9.14 19.86 7.66
C GLU A 112 10.52 19.43 8.18
N GLU A 113 11.12 20.22 9.07
CA GLU A 113 12.31 19.77 9.80
C GLU A 113 11.91 18.73 10.84
N VAL A 114 12.75 17.70 11.00
CA VAL A 114 12.49 16.58 11.90
C VAL A 114 13.59 16.49 12.93
N THR A 115 13.19 16.35 14.19
CA THR A 115 14.06 15.93 15.27
C THR A 115 13.96 14.41 15.42
N ILE A 116 15.09 13.70 15.38
CA ILE A 116 15.11 12.28 15.73
C ILE A 116 15.07 12.17 17.24
N THR A 117 14.23 11.27 17.74
CA THR A 117 14.20 10.87 19.14
C THR A 117 14.49 9.39 19.29
N ASP A 118 14.83 8.98 20.50
CA ASP A 118 14.82 7.58 20.90
C ASP A 118 13.42 6.97 20.78
N PHE A 119 13.33 5.64 20.88
CA PHE A 119 12.07 4.94 20.73
C PHE A 119 10.97 5.42 21.70
N ALA A 120 11.36 5.85 22.90
CA ALA A 120 10.45 6.38 23.91
C ALA A 120 10.01 7.84 23.65
N GLY A 121 10.63 8.52 22.68
CA GLY A 121 10.38 9.93 22.40
C GLY A 121 10.88 10.88 23.49
N THR A 122 11.75 10.40 24.36
CA THR A 122 12.25 11.11 25.54
C THR A 122 13.58 11.79 25.32
N GLU A 123 14.43 11.25 24.45
CA GLU A 123 15.76 11.78 24.19
C GLU A 123 15.93 12.18 22.73
N VAL A 124 16.42 13.39 22.50
CA VAL A 124 16.77 13.90 21.17
C VAL A 124 18.10 13.31 20.74
N ILE A 125 18.13 12.65 19.58
CA ILE A 125 19.33 12.04 19.00
C ILE A 125 19.94 13.03 18.01
N GLU A 126 20.93 13.79 18.48
CA GLU A 126 21.63 14.78 17.67
C GLU A 126 23.00 14.32 17.20
N GLY A 127 23.31 14.65 15.93
CA GLY A 127 24.59 14.39 15.29
C GLY A 127 24.61 13.10 14.48
N TYR A 128 25.14 13.20 13.26
CA TYR A 128 25.16 12.12 12.28
C TYR A 128 25.68 10.78 12.82
N ASP A 129 26.74 10.81 13.62
CA ASP A 129 27.31 9.59 14.20
C ASP A 129 26.35 8.82 15.13
N LYS A 130 25.35 9.49 15.72
CA LYS A 130 24.40 8.85 16.64
C LYS A 130 23.20 8.25 15.93
N TYR A 131 22.75 8.82 14.82
CA TYR A 131 21.61 8.29 14.06
C TYR A 131 21.99 7.56 12.77
N LYS A 132 23.26 7.50 12.39
CA LYS A 132 23.69 6.80 11.17
C LYS A 132 23.24 5.33 11.11
N ASP A 133 23.09 4.70 12.27
CA ASP A 133 22.63 3.31 12.35
C ASP A 133 21.14 3.16 12.04
N MET A 134 20.35 4.24 12.10
CA MET A 134 18.94 4.29 11.69
C MET A 134 18.79 4.51 10.17
N ILE A 135 19.87 4.92 9.49
CA ILE A 135 19.85 5.21 8.05
C ILE A 135 19.72 3.91 7.25
N THR A 136 18.88 3.98 6.22
CA THR A 136 18.66 3.00 5.18
C THR A 136 18.73 3.67 3.81
N THR A 137 18.76 2.86 2.76
CA THR A 137 18.76 3.31 1.37
C THR A 137 17.45 2.92 0.68
N TYR A 138 17.16 3.50 -0.48
CA TYR A 138 16.04 3.05 -1.29
C TYR A 138 16.16 1.56 -1.68
N ALA A 139 17.37 1.05 -1.88
CA ALA A 139 17.60 -0.35 -2.20
C ALA A 139 17.15 -1.31 -1.09
N ASP A 140 17.26 -0.89 0.18
CA ASP A 140 16.76 -1.68 1.32
C ASP A 140 15.23 -1.71 1.39
N PHE A 141 14.62 -0.59 0.98
CA PHE A 141 13.17 -0.40 0.96
C PHE A 141 12.49 -1.04 -0.26
N LYS A 142 13.16 -1.08 -1.41
CA LYS A 142 12.59 -1.55 -2.68
C LYS A 142 11.90 -2.92 -2.59
N PRO A 143 12.42 -3.94 -1.89
CA PRO A 143 11.73 -5.22 -1.74
C PRO A 143 10.37 -5.09 -1.04
N TYR A 144 10.16 -4.08 -0.19
CA TYR A 144 8.88 -3.83 0.43
C TYR A 144 7.88 -3.22 -0.56
N ILE A 145 8.32 -2.31 -1.44
CA ILE A 145 7.47 -1.78 -2.52
C ILE A 145 7.10 -2.90 -3.50
N ASP A 146 8.09 -3.70 -3.92
CA ASP A 146 7.91 -4.76 -4.91
C ASP A 146 6.88 -5.83 -4.48
N ASN A 147 6.71 -6.01 -3.16
CA ASN A 147 5.74 -6.95 -2.58
C ASN A 147 4.53 -6.26 -1.94
N TYR A 148 4.35 -4.95 -2.13
CA TYR A 148 3.30 -4.16 -1.49
C TYR A 148 1.90 -4.74 -1.74
N ASP A 149 1.59 -5.10 -2.99
CA ASP A 149 0.29 -5.68 -3.36
C ASP A 149 0.00 -6.98 -2.59
N THR A 150 1.02 -7.83 -2.39
CA THR A 150 0.91 -9.06 -1.60
C THR A 150 0.54 -8.74 -0.16
N TYR A 151 1.23 -7.77 0.47
CA TYR A 151 0.94 -7.36 1.84
C TYR A 151 -0.49 -6.87 1.99
N CYS A 152 -0.96 -6.07 1.04
CA CYS A 152 -2.32 -5.53 1.04
C CYS A 152 -3.35 -6.66 1.04
N GLN A 153 -3.21 -7.62 0.12
CA GLN A 153 -4.13 -8.76 -0.01
C GLN A 153 -4.12 -9.65 1.24
N GLU A 154 -2.93 -9.98 1.74
CA GLU A 154 -2.79 -10.82 2.94
C GLU A 154 -3.36 -10.13 4.18
N ALA A 155 -3.07 -8.84 4.35
CA ALA A 155 -3.51 -8.07 5.51
C ALA A 155 -5.03 -7.85 5.49
N LEU A 156 -5.63 -7.56 4.33
CA LEU A 156 -7.09 -7.45 4.19
C LEU A 156 -7.80 -8.74 4.59
N LYS A 157 -7.27 -9.88 4.14
CA LYS A 157 -7.79 -11.21 4.48
C LYS A 157 -7.58 -11.56 5.95
N ALA A 158 -6.39 -11.32 6.49
CA ALA A 158 -6.07 -11.57 7.90
C ALA A 158 -6.89 -10.67 8.83
N ALA A 159 -7.19 -9.45 8.40
CA ALA A 159 -8.08 -8.55 9.12
C ALA A 159 -9.55 -9.03 9.11
N GLY A 160 -9.95 -9.81 8.11
CA GLY A 160 -11.34 -10.16 7.83
C GLY A 160 -12.12 -8.94 7.29
N TYR A 161 -11.42 -8.00 6.67
CA TYR A 161 -12.00 -6.73 6.19
C TYR A 161 -12.22 -6.70 4.68
N GLU A 162 -11.66 -7.63 3.91
CA GLU A 162 -11.72 -7.76 2.44
C GLU A 162 -12.46 -6.63 1.69
N GLY A 163 -13.64 -6.87 1.13
CA GLY A 163 -14.38 -5.88 0.32
C GLY A 163 -14.82 -4.61 1.05
N ASN A 164 -14.67 -4.56 2.38
CA ASN A 164 -14.98 -3.41 3.23
C ASN A 164 -13.72 -2.74 3.81
N GLY A 165 -12.53 -3.22 3.45
CA GLY A 165 -11.26 -2.77 3.97
C GLY A 165 -10.57 -1.78 3.04
N TYR A 166 -9.56 -1.12 3.58
CA TYR A 166 -8.58 -0.34 2.82
C TYR A 166 -7.25 -0.36 3.58
N VAL A 167 -6.13 -0.27 2.87
CA VAL A 167 -4.86 0.05 3.52
C VAL A 167 -5.02 1.44 4.08
N ARG A 168 -4.77 1.64 5.38
CA ARG A 168 -4.80 2.95 6.06
C ARG A 168 -3.40 3.53 6.17
N TYR A 169 -2.43 2.65 6.42
CA TYR A 169 -1.05 3.04 6.62
C TYR A 169 -0.11 1.93 6.18
N PHE A 170 1.02 2.32 5.63
CA PHE A 170 2.16 1.45 5.44
C PHE A 170 3.41 2.23 5.82
N SER A 171 4.30 1.63 6.59
CA SER A 171 5.56 2.26 6.99
C SER A 171 6.73 1.31 6.91
N TYR A 172 7.90 1.89 6.72
CA TYR A 172 9.17 1.22 6.88
C TYR A 172 10.19 2.13 7.55
N SER A 173 10.88 1.60 8.55
CA SER A 173 12.15 2.12 9.04
C SER A 173 13.09 0.97 9.33
N LYS A 174 14.39 1.22 9.34
CA LYS A 174 15.39 0.17 9.63
C LYS A 174 15.22 -0.44 11.02
N GLU A 175 14.83 0.38 12.00
CA GLU A 175 14.65 -0.04 13.40
C GLU A 175 13.40 -0.91 13.59
N ARG A 176 12.28 -0.56 12.91
CA ARG A 176 10.98 -1.21 13.11
C ARG A 176 10.65 -2.26 12.06
N GLY A 177 11.39 -2.28 10.95
CA GLY A 177 11.01 -3.05 9.77
C GLY A 177 9.79 -2.45 9.08
N GLY A 178 9.15 -3.25 8.23
CA GLY A 178 7.93 -2.87 7.53
C GLY A 178 6.69 -3.20 8.33
N SER A 179 5.65 -2.38 8.23
CA SER A 179 4.31 -2.70 8.75
C SER A 179 3.22 -2.13 7.85
N ILE A 180 2.05 -2.77 7.89
CA ILE A 180 0.84 -2.36 7.16
C ILE A 180 -0.36 -2.37 8.10
N THR A 181 -1.20 -1.35 8.00
CA THR A 181 -2.43 -1.22 8.78
C THR A 181 -3.62 -1.15 7.85
N ILE A 182 -4.63 -1.99 8.12
CA ILE A 182 -5.88 -2.05 7.37
C ILE A 182 -7.00 -1.43 8.20
N GLY A 183 -7.68 -0.43 7.64
CA GLY A 183 -8.89 0.16 8.19
C GLY A 183 -10.16 -0.53 7.67
N TYR A 184 -11.23 -0.47 8.46
CA TYR A 184 -12.59 -0.85 8.02
C TYR A 184 -13.38 0.39 7.59
N ARG A 185 -14.09 0.34 6.46
CA ARG A 185 -14.85 1.50 5.94
C ARG A 185 -16.02 1.90 6.83
N GLY A 186 -16.21 3.20 7.02
CA GLY A 186 -17.29 3.76 7.84
C GLY A 186 -17.19 3.41 9.33
N LYS A 187 -16.05 2.89 9.81
CA LYS A 187 -15.79 2.60 11.22
C LYS A 187 -14.38 3.01 11.60
N ASP A 188 -14.19 3.55 12.79
CA ASP A 188 -12.85 3.77 13.34
C ASP A 188 -12.30 2.49 13.96
N VAL A 189 -12.09 1.48 13.11
CA VAL A 189 -11.50 0.19 13.50
C VAL A 189 -10.40 -0.15 12.51
N SER A 190 -9.25 -0.56 13.03
CA SER A 190 -8.11 -0.97 12.21
C SER A 190 -7.35 -2.14 12.83
N LYS A 191 -6.59 -2.85 11.99
CA LYS A 191 -5.67 -3.93 12.40
C LYS A 191 -4.33 -3.71 11.71
N SER A 192 -3.25 -3.91 12.46
CA SER A 192 -1.88 -3.73 11.98
C SER A 192 -1.16 -5.07 11.92
N PHE A 193 -0.31 -5.23 10.92
CA PHE A 193 0.49 -6.43 10.67
C PHE A 193 1.91 -6.00 10.35
N ASP A 194 2.88 -6.67 10.97
CA ASP A 194 4.28 -6.50 10.62
C ASP A 194 4.58 -7.26 9.32
N ILE A 195 5.55 -6.79 8.54
CA ILE A 195 6.08 -7.51 7.40
C ILE A 195 7.14 -8.51 7.89
N ALA A 196 7.10 -9.73 7.34
CA ALA A 196 8.06 -10.78 7.65
C ALA A 196 9.49 -10.38 7.23
N GLU A 197 10.49 -10.99 7.87
CA GLU A 197 11.91 -10.69 7.60
C GLU A 197 12.34 -11.03 6.16
N ASP A 198 11.64 -11.96 5.52
CA ASP A 198 11.85 -12.30 4.11
C ASP A 198 11.36 -11.23 3.13
N LYS A 199 10.65 -10.21 3.64
CA LYS A 199 10.07 -9.09 2.88
C LYS A 199 9.15 -9.57 1.75
N LYS A 200 8.43 -10.67 1.95
CA LYS A 200 7.49 -11.25 0.96
C LYS A 200 6.07 -11.38 1.48
N HIS A 201 5.91 -11.54 2.78
CA HIS A 201 4.61 -11.78 3.43
C HIS A 201 4.42 -10.92 4.67
N ILE A 202 3.19 -10.82 5.16
CA ILE A 202 2.94 -10.33 6.52
C ILE A 202 3.27 -11.41 7.56
N LYS A 203 3.65 -11.01 8.78
CA LYS A 203 3.69 -11.88 9.95
C LYS A 203 2.25 -12.21 10.36
N LYS A 204 1.94 -13.49 10.50
CA LYS A 204 0.61 -14.00 10.89
C LYS A 204 0.55 -14.34 12.36
#